data_AF-A0A534LY80-F1
#
_entry.id   AF-A0A534LY80-F1
#
_cell.length_a   1.000
_cell.length_b   1.000
_cell.length_c   1.000
_cell.angle_alpha   90.00
_cell.angle_beta   90.00
_cell.angle_gamma   90.00
#
_symmetry.space_group_name_H-M   'P 1'
#
loop_
_entity.id
_entity.type
_entity.pdbx_description
1 polymer ?
#
loop_
_entity_poly.entity_id
_entity_poly.type
_entity_poly.pdbx_seq_one_letter_code
_entity_poly.pdbx_strand_id
1 'polypeptide(L)'
;MVRDAVWVPNDRVPLVRTRGELEVVGDPRFESFWSREVDGCYVPDLLWKAAGRPSGTPVEGVRDDNRSCLLPDRRLVIDDREYITAVKGCGAAMDAFENVPLNAVRARAICRDVRLSEALATEDGSGLITGERWFGNTPYGGQAPDNAMIGLLASLRADQAQIAGFQVCPVVSLVRLPDEYARIASRFFWYRRYEGAYWQEIRLMPSNVRVYFHSPLTFGVDTSRAFTLFGIETFEGAERFLTNLARSSFAALTLYARSLRHDAASGLYRGLDYQDVWLDKDAVVAADGTLHFADLEGIEDAIAAKPSTVKETIERQFHRHVYEASYALEALAVEVERRWRGFRGPSDRRRWILEVLQRACVADPFLSIEPTGDRLVLHIEPAVDTEACQVEIELASEVGS
;
A
#
# COMPACT_ATOMS: atom_id res chain seq x y z
N MET A 1 4.58 -24.63 3.08
CA MET A 1 4.97 -24.36 1.67
C MET A 1 5.01 -22.85 1.55
N VAL A 2 6.11 -22.28 1.05
CA VAL A 2 6.21 -20.82 0.85
C VAL A 2 5.27 -20.43 -0.29
N ARG A 3 4.52 -19.35 -0.11
CA ARG A 3 3.65 -18.77 -1.14
C ARG A 3 4.43 -17.74 -1.93
N ASP A 4 4.55 -17.96 -3.24
CA ASP A 4 5.32 -17.09 -4.13
C ASP A 4 4.70 -15.71 -4.24
N ALA A 5 5.55 -14.70 -4.42
CA ALA A 5 5.11 -13.36 -4.74
C ALA A 5 4.60 -13.32 -6.18
N VAL A 6 3.51 -12.62 -6.41
CA VAL A 6 2.85 -12.57 -7.71
C VAL A 6 2.89 -11.16 -8.25
N TRP A 7 3.34 -10.95 -9.48
CA TRP A 7 3.36 -9.62 -10.08
C TRP A 7 2.88 -9.67 -11.53
N VAL A 8 2.22 -8.59 -11.93
CA VAL A 8 1.76 -8.37 -13.30
C VAL A 8 2.80 -7.54 -14.03
N PRO A 9 3.34 -8.02 -15.16
CA PRO A 9 4.18 -7.19 -16.01
C PRO A 9 3.46 -5.92 -16.47
N ASN A 10 4.17 -4.80 -16.42
CA ASN A 10 3.70 -3.46 -16.77
C ASN A 10 4.81 -2.73 -17.54
N ASP A 11 4.62 -1.44 -17.81
CA ASP A 11 5.63 -0.61 -18.45
C ASP A 11 6.99 -0.71 -17.74
N ARG A 12 8.03 -0.83 -18.54
CA ARG A 12 9.41 -0.86 -18.07
C ARG A 12 9.78 0.52 -17.52
N VAL A 13 10.45 0.53 -16.38
CA VAL A 13 10.99 1.73 -15.76
C VAL A 13 12.51 1.67 -15.84
N PRO A 14 13.14 2.40 -16.78
CA PRO A 14 14.59 2.44 -16.89
C PRO A 14 15.17 3.26 -15.73
N LEU A 15 15.90 2.58 -14.86
CA LEU A 15 16.56 3.17 -13.70
C LEU A 15 18.07 2.98 -13.80
N VAL A 16 18.79 3.82 -13.07
CA VAL A 16 20.21 3.63 -12.82
C VAL A 16 20.41 3.57 -11.31
N ARG A 17 20.91 2.42 -10.85
CA ARG A 17 21.30 2.23 -9.46
C ARG A 17 22.69 2.82 -9.25
N THR A 18 22.75 3.80 -8.37
CA THR A 18 23.97 4.49 -7.97
C THR A 18 24.37 4.09 -6.56
N ARG A 19 25.68 4.02 -6.31
CA ARG A 19 26.29 3.60 -5.05
C ARG A 19 27.37 4.60 -4.65
N GLY A 20 27.66 4.67 -3.36
CA GLY A 20 28.62 5.62 -2.79
C GLY A 20 28.30 5.87 -1.32
N GLU A 21 28.73 7.02 -0.80
CA GLU A 21 28.28 7.50 0.51
C GLU A 21 26.81 7.95 0.41
N LEU A 22 25.90 7.08 0.82
CA LEU A 22 24.46 7.34 0.85
C LEU A 22 23.99 7.45 2.30
N GLU A 23 23.11 8.42 2.55
CA GLU A 23 22.37 8.49 3.81
C GLU A 23 21.23 7.46 3.75
N VAL A 24 21.30 6.45 4.62
CA VAL A 24 20.35 5.34 4.68
C VAL A 24 19.81 5.19 6.10
N VAL A 25 18.50 5.05 6.22
CA VAL A 25 17.83 4.67 7.47
C VAL A 25 17.14 3.33 7.24
N GLY A 26 17.73 2.27 7.79
CA GLY A 26 17.26 0.91 7.60
C GLY A 26 16.40 0.40 8.75
N ASP A 27 15.52 -0.55 8.46
CA ASP A 27 14.95 -1.43 9.46
C ASP A 27 16.00 -2.50 9.84
N PRO A 28 16.44 -2.59 11.11
CA PRO A 28 17.46 -3.55 11.53
C PRO A 28 17.07 -5.01 11.27
N ARG A 29 15.77 -5.32 11.26
CA ARG A 29 15.27 -6.69 11.02
C ARG A 29 15.61 -7.19 9.61
N PHE A 30 15.79 -6.26 8.68
CA PHE A 30 16.05 -6.53 7.26
C PHE A 30 17.46 -6.11 6.83
N GLU A 31 18.36 -5.80 7.76
CA GLU A 31 19.72 -5.28 7.47
C GLU A 31 20.51 -6.14 6.49
N SER A 32 20.50 -7.45 6.70
CA SER A 32 21.20 -8.38 5.80
C SER A 32 20.67 -8.33 4.36
N PHE A 33 19.37 -8.10 4.19
CA PHE A 33 18.72 -8.00 2.89
C PHE A 33 19.00 -6.64 2.26
N TRP A 34 18.75 -5.54 2.97
CA TRP A 34 18.87 -4.22 2.35
C TRP A 34 20.31 -3.78 2.09
N SER A 35 21.28 -4.24 2.90
CA SER A 35 22.70 -3.95 2.66
C SER A 35 23.30 -4.75 1.49
N ARG A 36 22.69 -5.87 1.08
CA ARG A 36 23.25 -6.77 0.05
C ARG A 36 22.48 -6.73 -1.26
N GLU A 37 21.16 -6.87 -1.17
CA GLU A 37 20.31 -7.10 -2.33
C GLU A 37 19.81 -5.81 -2.96
N VAL A 38 19.46 -4.82 -2.12
CA VAL A 38 18.79 -3.60 -2.55
C VAL A 38 19.57 -2.31 -2.27
N ASP A 39 20.82 -2.42 -1.81
CA ASP A 39 21.74 -1.30 -1.61
C ASP A 39 21.88 -0.40 -2.85
N GLY A 40 21.79 0.90 -2.62
CA GLY A 40 21.94 1.96 -3.60
C GLY A 40 20.74 2.89 -3.69
N CYS A 41 20.89 3.95 -4.49
CA CYS A 41 19.81 4.86 -4.87
C CYS A 41 19.40 4.62 -6.33
N TYR A 42 18.10 4.51 -6.60
CA TYR A 42 17.53 4.13 -7.90
C TYR A 42 16.97 5.34 -8.62
N VAL A 43 17.76 5.91 -9.53
CA VAL A 43 17.46 7.20 -10.16
C VAL A 43 16.85 6.97 -11.55
N PRO A 44 15.82 7.72 -11.98
CA PRO A 44 15.37 7.70 -13.38
C PRO A 44 16.53 7.93 -14.35
N ASP A 45 16.58 7.17 -15.44
CA ASP A 45 17.61 7.33 -16.48
C ASP A 45 17.73 8.79 -16.97
N LEU A 46 16.59 9.49 -17.14
CA LEU A 46 16.58 10.90 -17.54
C LEU A 46 17.34 11.81 -16.55
N LEU A 47 17.16 11.58 -15.25
CA LEU A 47 17.81 12.35 -14.19
C LEU A 47 19.29 11.98 -14.04
N TRP A 48 19.63 10.70 -14.24
CA TRP A 48 21.01 10.23 -14.30
C TRP A 48 21.79 10.87 -15.47
N LYS A 49 21.18 10.92 -16.66
CA LYS A 49 21.78 11.57 -17.84
C LYS A 49 21.93 13.07 -17.65
N ALA A 50 20.92 13.73 -17.07
CA ALA A 50 20.98 15.15 -16.72
C ALA A 50 22.13 15.50 -15.75
N ALA A 51 22.54 14.56 -14.90
CA ALA A 51 23.69 14.68 -14.01
C ALA A 51 25.03 14.40 -14.71
N GLY A 52 25.06 14.26 -16.04
CA GLY A 52 26.30 13.97 -16.77
C GLY A 52 26.74 12.51 -16.69
N ARG A 53 25.81 11.59 -16.41
CA ARG A 53 26.03 10.13 -16.44
C ARG A 53 27.15 9.66 -15.49
N PRO A 54 27.07 9.98 -14.18
CA PRO A 54 28.04 9.47 -13.20
C PRO A 54 28.01 7.93 -13.14
N SER A 55 28.98 7.29 -12.48
CA SER A 55 29.02 5.82 -12.40
C SER A 55 27.74 5.24 -11.80
N GLY A 56 27.15 4.25 -12.48
CA GLY A 56 25.94 3.58 -12.02
C GLY A 56 25.71 2.27 -12.78
N THR A 57 24.82 1.43 -12.26
CA THR A 57 24.42 0.18 -12.91
C THR A 57 23.00 0.35 -13.46
N PRO A 58 22.76 0.17 -14.76
CA PRO A 58 21.41 0.13 -15.30
C PRO A 58 20.59 -0.96 -14.61
N VAL A 59 19.35 -0.64 -14.25
CA VAL A 59 18.38 -1.54 -13.65
C VAL A 59 17.07 -1.38 -14.40
N GLU A 60 16.48 -2.49 -14.81
CA GLU A 60 15.15 -2.50 -15.42
C GLU A 60 14.12 -2.85 -14.35
N GLY A 61 13.30 -1.86 -13.97
CA GLY A 61 12.17 -2.06 -13.06
C GLY A 61 10.86 -2.26 -13.81
N VAL A 62 9.84 -2.71 -13.09
CA VAL A 62 8.47 -2.83 -13.59
C VAL A 62 7.59 -1.82 -12.88
N ARG A 63 6.82 -1.00 -13.60
CA ARG A 63 5.96 0.00 -12.97
C ARG A 63 4.92 -0.66 -12.06
N ASP A 64 4.85 -0.20 -10.81
CA ASP A 64 3.79 -0.56 -9.86
C ASP A 64 2.68 0.50 -9.91
N ASP A 65 2.94 1.67 -9.34
CA ASP A 65 2.08 2.85 -9.38
C ASP A 65 2.75 4.02 -10.13
N ASN A 66 2.21 5.24 -9.98
CA ASN A 66 2.76 6.40 -10.67
C ASN A 66 4.19 6.75 -10.24
N ARG A 67 4.61 6.48 -9.00
CA ARG A 67 5.93 6.89 -8.45
C ARG A 67 6.77 5.72 -7.95
N SER A 68 6.36 4.49 -8.25
CA SER A 68 6.97 3.27 -7.71
C SER A 68 7.28 2.25 -8.79
N CYS A 69 8.35 1.50 -8.58
CA CYS A 69 8.74 0.37 -9.41
C CYS A 69 8.97 -0.88 -8.57
N LEU A 70 8.67 -2.05 -9.14
CA LEU A 70 9.08 -3.35 -8.62
C LEU A 70 10.43 -3.75 -9.20
N LEU A 71 11.20 -4.51 -8.43
CA LEU A 71 12.43 -5.19 -8.82
C LEU A 71 12.23 -6.70 -8.65
N PRO A 72 11.65 -7.41 -9.64
CA PRO A 72 11.22 -8.81 -9.51
C PRO A 72 12.33 -9.80 -9.11
N ASP A 73 13.59 -9.47 -9.40
CA ASP A 73 14.77 -10.29 -9.08
C ASP A 73 15.32 -10.04 -7.66
N ARG A 74 14.63 -9.24 -6.85
CA ARG A 74 15.01 -8.89 -5.47
C ARG A 74 13.90 -9.31 -4.54
N ARG A 75 14.04 -10.52 -3.98
CA ARG A 75 13.00 -11.18 -3.21
C ARG A 75 13.45 -11.54 -1.80
N LEU A 76 12.50 -11.50 -0.88
CA LEU A 76 12.70 -11.93 0.49
C LEU A 76 11.51 -12.78 0.94
N VAL A 77 11.78 -13.85 1.67
CA VAL A 77 10.73 -14.63 2.34
C VAL A 77 10.61 -14.14 3.78
N ILE A 78 9.39 -13.80 4.17
CA ILE A 78 9.01 -13.52 5.56
C ILE A 78 7.95 -14.56 5.93
N ASP A 79 8.24 -15.33 6.97
CA ASP A 79 7.44 -16.49 7.39
C ASP A 79 7.22 -17.49 6.26
N ASP A 80 5.98 -17.64 5.80
CA ASP A 80 5.58 -18.54 4.72
C ASP A 80 5.21 -17.81 3.43
N ARG A 81 5.62 -16.54 3.27
CA ARG A 81 5.30 -15.70 2.11
C ARG A 81 6.55 -15.05 1.51
N GLU A 82 6.64 -15.11 0.19
CA GLU A 82 7.64 -14.37 -0.58
C GLU A 82 7.16 -12.95 -0.89
N TYR A 83 8.08 -12.00 -0.89
CA TYR A 83 7.87 -10.60 -1.20
C TYR A 83 8.88 -10.13 -2.25
N ILE A 84 8.45 -9.22 -3.12
CA ILE A 84 9.26 -8.54 -4.13
C ILE A 84 9.61 -7.13 -3.64
N THR A 85 10.82 -6.69 -3.91
CA THR A 85 11.23 -5.31 -3.61
C THR A 85 10.49 -4.32 -4.48
N ALA A 86 9.97 -3.26 -3.87
CA ALA A 86 9.46 -2.09 -4.55
C ALA A 86 10.19 -0.82 -4.07
N VAL A 87 10.54 0.06 -5.01
CA VAL A 87 11.14 1.36 -4.72
C VAL A 87 10.10 2.43 -5.02
N LYS A 88 9.66 3.16 -4.00
CA LYS A 88 8.80 4.35 -4.13
C LYS A 88 9.65 5.61 -4.10
N GLY A 89 9.29 6.59 -4.93
CA GLY A 89 10.06 7.81 -5.08
C GLY A 89 11.19 7.68 -6.13
N CYS A 90 11.00 6.81 -7.12
CA CYS A 90 11.95 6.60 -8.22
C CYS A 90 11.50 7.25 -9.53
N GLY A 91 10.72 8.34 -9.45
CA GLY A 91 10.23 9.12 -10.58
C GLY A 91 8.77 8.87 -10.92
N ALA A 92 8.08 9.93 -11.36
CA ALA A 92 6.68 9.87 -11.78
C ALA A 92 6.55 9.45 -13.25
N ALA A 93 5.70 8.45 -13.54
CA ALA A 93 5.45 7.98 -14.91
C ALA A 93 4.50 8.91 -15.69
N MET A 94 3.57 9.57 -15.00
CA MET A 94 2.55 10.44 -15.58
C MET A 94 2.77 11.90 -15.19
N ASP A 95 2.29 12.82 -16.01
CA ASP A 95 2.22 14.25 -15.67
C ASP A 95 1.24 14.48 -14.50
N ALA A 96 1.54 15.46 -13.65
CA ALA A 96 0.78 15.70 -12.43
C ALA A 96 -0.60 16.30 -12.68
N PHE A 97 -0.78 17.03 -13.78
CA PHE A 97 -2.00 17.79 -14.09
C PHE A 97 -2.70 17.26 -15.33
N GLU A 98 -1.99 16.49 -16.16
CA GLU A 98 -2.54 15.86 -17.34
C GLU A 98 -2.33 14.35 -17.22
N ASN A 99 -3.37 13.54 -17.44
CA ASN A 99 -3.28 12.08 -17.38
C ASN A 99 -2.57 11.51 -18.63
N VAL A 100 -1.33 11.93 -18.85
CA VAL A 100 -0.48 11.58 -19.98
C VAL A 100 0.95 11.27 -19.51
N PRO A 101 1.74 10.48 -20.25
CA PRO A 101 3.08 10.11 -19.83
C PRO A 101 4.02 11.30 -19.63
N LEU A 102 4.76 11.31 -18.53
CA LEU A 102 5.84 12.27 -18.25
C LEU A 102 7.12 11.82 -18.96
N ASN A 103 7.28 12.28 -20.20
CA ASN A 103 8.46 12.02 -21.04
C ASN A 103 9.42 13.23 -21.06
N ALA A 104 10.56 13.07 -21.73
CA ALA A 104 11.55 14.14 -21.91
C ALA A 104 10.97 15.45 -22.49
N VAL A 105 10.02 15.38 -23.43
CA VAL A 105 9.36 16.57 -24.00
C VAL A 105 8.58 17.33 -22.93
N ARG A 106 7.81 16.63 -22.10
CA ARG A 106 7.09 17.24 -20.98
C ARG A 106 8.02 17.74 -19.89
N ALA A 107 9.03 16.96 -19.54
CA ALA A 107 10.06 17.36 -18.59
C ALA A 107 10.70 18.71 -19.00
N ARG A 108 11.00 18.88 -20.29
CA ARG A 108 11.53 20.14 -20.83
C ARG A 108 10.57 21.32 -20.66
N ALA A 109 9.27 21.11 -20.83
CA ALA A 109 8.25 22.15 -20.69
C ALA A 109 8.15 22.69 -19.24
N ILE A 110 8.52 21.86 -18.26
CA ILE A 110 8.48 22.22 -16.83
C ILE A 110 9.86 22.54 -16.25
N CYS A 111 10.92 22.46 -17.06
CA CYS A 111 12.28 22.77 -16.64
C CYS A 111 12.48 24.29 -16.55
N ARG A 112 12.90 24.78 -15.38
CA ARG A 112 13.19 26.20 -15.12
C ARG A 112 14.64 26.59 -15.36
N ASP A 113 15.44 25.67 -15.89
CA ASP A 113 16.81 25.91 -16.33
C ASP A 113 16.90 25.68 -17.84
N VAL A 114 17.25 26.73 -18.59
CA VAL A 114 17.31 26.71 -20.06
C VAL A 114 18.39 25.75 -20.57
N ARG A 115 19.57 25.75 -19.95
CA ARG A 115 20.68 24.90 -20.39
C ARG A 115 20.36 23.43 -20.17
N LEU A 116 19.73 23.12 -19.03
CA LEU A 116 19.27 21.78 -18.73
C LEU A 116 18.15 21.33 -19.69
N SER A 117 17.21 22.24 -20.00
CA SER A 117 16.13 21.94 -20.96
C SER A 117 16.67 21.64 -22.37
N GLU A 118 17.69 22.39 -22.82
CA GLU A 118 18.37 22.14 -24.09
C GLU A 118 19.12 20.80 -24.08
N ALA A 119 19.81 20.48 -22.99
CA ALA A 119 20.54 19.21 -22.85
C ALA A 119 19.62 17.97 -22.92
N LEU A 120 18.35 18.12 -22.54
CA LEU A 120 17.35 17.05 -22.61
C LEU A 120 16.65 16.95 -23.98
N ALA A 121 16.96 17.81 -24.96
CA ALA A 121 16.23 17.89 -26.22
C ALA A 121 16.31 16.62 -27.08
N THR A 122 17.36 15.83 -26.90
CA THR A 122 17.63 14.59 -27.66
C THR A 122 17.31 13.32 -26.88
N GLU A 123 16.79 13.44 -25.65
CA GLU A 123 16.53 12.29 -24.78
C GLU A 123 15.12 11.72 -25.01
N ASP A 124 14.99 10.40 -24.89
CA ASP A 124 13.76 9.62 -25.17
C ASP A 124 13.18 8.91 -23.93
N GLY A 125 13.67 9.27 -22.74
CA GLY A 125 13.26 8.66 -21.47
C GLY A 125 11.86 9.06 -20.98
N SER A 126 11.18 8.12 -20.32
CA SER A 126 9.98 8.34 -19.52
C SER A 126 10.29 8.25 -18.03
N GLY A 127 9.64 9.08 -17.23
CA GLY A 127 9.81 9.07 -15.78
C GLY A 127 10.78 10.14 -15.28
N LEU A 128 10.37 10.91 -14.28
CA LEU A 128 11.23 11.94 -13.68
C LEU A 128 10.84 12.20 -12.22
N ILE A 129 11.84 12.39 -11.36
CA ILE A 129 11.63 13.01 -10.05
C ILE A 129 11.64 14.52 -10.27
N THR A 130 10.57 15.20 -9.88
CA THR A 130 10.41 16.65 -10.10
C THR A 130 10.48 17.42 -8.79
N GLY A 131 10.73 18.72 -8.89
CA GLY A 131 10.59 19.67 -7.80
C GLY A 131 9.19 20.22 -7.63
N GLU A 132 8.16 19.68 -8.28
CA GLU A 132 6.79 20.11 -7.99
C GLU A 132 6.37 19.61 -6.61
N ARG A 133 5.88 20.51 -5.77
CA ARG A 133 5.30 20.16 -4.48
C ARG A 133 3.91 19.58 -4.69
N TRP A 134 3.75 18.34 -4.24
CA TRP A 134 2.52 17.57 -4.30
C TRP A 134 1.97 17.29 -2.89
N PHE A 135 0.80 16.64 -2.80
CA PHE A 135 0.06 16.32 -1.57
C PHE A 135 0.97 16.04 -0.36
N GLY A 136 0.69 16.70 0.77
CA GLY A 136 1.45 16.47 2.01
C GLY A 136 2.89 16.98 2.00
N ASN A 137 3.22 17.96 1.15
CA ASN A 137 4.58 18.53 1.05
C ASN A 137 5.64 17.51 0.57
N THR A 138 5.29 16.68 -0.41
CA THR A 138 6.24 15.75 -1.06
C THR A 138 6.63 16.24 -2.46
N PRO A 139 7.86 15.99 -2.95
CA PRO A 139 8.18 16.18 -4.36
C PRO A 139 7.42 15.18 -5.24
N TYR A 140 6.83 15.64 -6.34
CA TYR A 140 6.13 14.78 -7.29
C TYR A 140 7.12 13.80 -7.96
N GLY A 141 6.82 12.51 -7.84
CA GLY A 141 7.70 11.41 -8.26
C GLY A 141 8.77 11.01 -7.24
N GLY A 142 8.87 11.71 -6.10
CA GLY A 142 9.80 11.42 -5.00
C GLY A 142 9.08 11.25 -3.65
N GLN A 143 9.87 11.24 -2.57
CA GLN A 143 9.39 11.34 -1.19
C GLN A 143 10.05 12.50 -0.44
N ALA A 144 9.28 13.11 0.46
CA ALA A 144 9.80 13.96 1.53
C ALA A 144 10.32 13.10 2.70
N PRO A 145 11.31 13.59 3.48
CA PRO A 145 11.85 12.85 4.62
C PRO A 145 10.78 12.46 5.65
N ASP A 146 9.87 13.38 5.97
CA ASP A 146 8.87 13.16 7.01
C ASP A 146 7.88 12.06 6.61
N ASN A 147 7.35 12.10 5.37
CA ASN A 147 6.47 11.05 4.84
C ASN A 147 7.16 9.68 4.80
N ALA A 148 8.40 9.64 4.31
CA ALA A 148 9.19 8.41 4.27
C ALA A 148 9.42 7.85 5.69
N MET A 149 9.71 8.73 6.66
CA MET A 149 9.92 8.36 8.05
C MET A 149 8.64 7.86 8.72
N ILE A 150 7.48 8.49 8.46
CA ILE A 150 6.19 7.99 8.96
C ILE A 150 5.96 6.55 8.48
N GLY A 151 6.19 6.27 7.19
CA GLY A 151 6.06 4.93 6.65
C GLY A 151 7.01 3.91 7.31
N LEU A 152 8.28 4.28 7.51
CA LEU A 152 9.24 3.42 8.22
C LEU A 152 8.84 3.19 9.68
N LEU A 153 8.43 4.23 10.40
CA LEU A 153 8.01 4.14 11.81
C LEU A 153 6.74 3.28 11.96
N ALA A 154 5.79 3.36 11.02
CA ALA A 154 4.64 2.47 10.97
C ALA A 154 5.07 1.01 10.73
N SER A 155 5.98 0.77 9.78
CA SER A 155 6.56 -0.56 9.52
C SER A 155 7.29 -1.13 10.74
N LEU A 156 8.03 -0.31 11.49
CA LEU A 156 8.75 -0.71 12.71
C LEU A 156 7.83 -1.13 13.86
N ARG A 157 6.56 -0.74 13.84
CA ARG A 157 5.55 -1.19 14.82
C ARG A 157 5.01 -2.58 14.52
N ALA A 158 5.16 -3.05 13.28
CA ALA A 158 4.74 -4.39 12.91
C ALA A 158 5.63 -5.44 13.58
N ASP A 159 5.09 -6.59 13.95
CA ASP A 159 5.88 -7.79 14.15
C ASP A 159 6.09 -8.44 12.78
N GLN A 160 7.33 -8.43 12.30
CA GLN A 160 7.73 -8.73 10.92
C GLN A 160 6.95 -7.93 9.85
N ALA A 161 5.74 -8.38 9.50
CA ALA A 161 4.90 -7.78 8.47
C ALA A 161 3.44 -7.54 8.91
N GLN A 162 3.13 -7.57 10.21
CA GLN A 162 1.76 -7.34 10.69
C GLN A 162 1.65 -6.62 12.04
N ILE A 163 0.56 -5.87 12.23
CA ILE A 163 0.18 -5.18 13.46
C ILE A 163 -1.18 -5.75 13.91
N ALA A 164 -1.19 -6.68 14.87
CA ALA A 164 -2.42 -7.25 15.43
C ALA A 164 -3.41 -7.79 14.36
N GLY A 165 -2.89 -8.46 13.33
CA GLY A 165 -3.61 -9.00 12.18
C GLY A 165 -3.61 -8.09 10.96
N PHE A 166 -3.42 -6.78 11.12
CA PHE A 166 -3.31 -5.83 10.01
C PHE A 166 -1.98 -6.03 9.28
N GLN A 167 -2.02 -6.47 8.03
CA GLN A 167 -0.81 -6.77 7.29
C GLN A 167 -0.28 -5.53 6.57
N VAL A 168 1.03 -5.34 6.63
CA VAL A 168 1.73 -4.25 5.95
C VAL A 168 2.68 -4.81 4.90
N CYS A 169 3.05 -3.97 3.94
CA CYS A 169 4.24 -4.15 3.11
C CYS A 169 5.43 -3.56 3.88
N PRO A 170 6.36 -4.38 4.42
CA PRO A 170 7.43 -3.86 5.26
C PRO A 170 8.32 -2.87 4.51
N VAL A 171 8.61 -1.74 5.14
CA VAL A 171 9.64 -0.80 4.69
C VAL A 171 10.98 -1.29 5.21
N VAL A 172 11.89 -1.64 4.30
CA VAL A 172 13.20 -2.20 4.65
C VAL A 172 14.26 -1.13 4.82
N SER A 173 14.18 -0.04 4.05
CA SER A 173 15.12 1.08 4.16
C SER A 173 14.60 2.32 3.46
N LEU A 174 14.99 3.47 4.00
CA LEU A 174 14.88 4.77 3.35
C LEU A 174 16.26 5.19 2.83
N VAL A 175 16.32 5.68 1.60
CA VAL A 175 17.56 6.13 0.97
C VAL A 175 17.40 7.57 0.52
N ARG A 176 18.26 8.46 1.00
CA ARG A 176 18.28 9.84 0.52
C ARG A 176 18.87 9.89 -0.88
N LEU A 177 18.22 10.64 -1.76
CA LEU A 177 18.73 10.96 -3.08
C LEU A 177 19.95 11.89 -2.95
N PRO A 178 21.10 11.56 -3.59
CA PRO A 178 22.27 12.44 -3.60
C PRO A 178 21.94 13.89 -4.01
N ASP A 179 22.62 14.86 -3.38
CA ASP A 179 22.34 16.30 -3.54
C ASP A 179 22.45 16.78 -5.00
N GLU A 180 23.30 16.14 -5.80
CA GLU A 180 23.41 16.40 -7.24
C GLU A 180 22.10 16.16 -7.97
N TYR A 181 21.50 14.98 -7.78
CA TYR A 181 20.21 14.63 -8.37
C TYR A 181 19.08 15.47 -7.80
N ALA A 182 19.06 15.69 -6.49
CA ALA A 182 18.04 16.54 -5.85
C ALA A 182 18.07 17.97 -6.41
N ARG A 183 19.27 18.54 -6.61
CA ARG A 183 19.45 19.88 -7.19
C ARG A 183 18.92 19.95 -8.62
N ILE A 184 19.16 18.92 -9.43
CA ILE A 184 18.65 18.84 -10.80
C ILE A 184 17.13 18.65 -10.79
N ALA A 185 16.60 17.68 -10.04
CA ALA A 185 15.17 17.41 -9.88
C ALA A 185 14.38 18.67 -9.50
N SER A 186 14.93 19.47 -8.58
CA SER A 186 14.32 20.72 -8.10
C SER A 186 14.11 21.80 -9.18
N ARG A 187 14.69 21.63 -10.38
CA ARG A 187 14.51 22.54 -11.53
C ARG A 187 13.27 22.23 -12.36
N PHE A 188 12.65 21.07 -12.18
CA PHE A 188 11.46 20.65 -12.92
C PHE A 188 10.22 20.88 -12.07
N PHE A 189 9.39 21.87 -12.39
CA PHE A 189 8.13 22.11 -11.68
C PHE A 189 7.15 22.96 -12.50
N TRP A 190 5.87 22.70 -12.34
CA TRP A 190 4.77 23.41 -13.01
C TRP A 190 4.45 24.72 -12.29
N TYR A 191 4.27 24.69 -10.97
CA TYR A 191 3.77 25.83 -10.21
C TYR A 191 4.51 26.06 -8.92
N ARG A 192 4.55 25.06 -8.03
CA ARG A 192 5.07 25.24 -6.66
C ARG A 192 6.29 24.37 -6.48
N ARG A 193 7.42 25.00 -6.20
CA ARG A 193 8.66 24.30 -5.94
C ARG A 193 8.65 23.69 -4.54
N TYR A 194 9.01 22.42 -4.45
CA TYR A 194 9.36 21.74 -3.20
C TYR A 194 10.76 22.17 -2.76
N GLU A 195 10.90 22.50 -1.48
CA GLU A 195 12.15 22.87 -0.85
C GLU A 195 12.45 21.85 0.25
N GLY A 196 13.38 20.94 0.00
CA GLY A 196 13.73 19.89 0.94
C GLY A 196 14.59 18.78 0.34
N ALA A 197 14.91 17.80 1.17
CA ALA A 197 15.61 16.60 0.75
C ALA A 197 14.63 15.63 0.06
N TYR A 198 15.16 14.84 -0.87
CA TYR A 198 14.41 13.86 -1.63
C TYR A 198 14.80 12.48 -1.14
N TRP A 199 13.81 11.64 -0.87
CA TRP A 199 14.01 10.30 -0.36
C TRP A 199 13.35 9.26 -1.24
N GLN A 200 13.79 8.03 -1.07
CA GLN A 200 13.20 6.82 -1.62
C GLN A 200 12.84 5.90 -0.47
N GLU A 201 11.69 5.25 -0.59
CA GLU A 201 11.25 4.23 0.34
C GLU A 201 11.32 2.88 -0.35
N ILE A 202 12.20 2.02 0.14
CA ILE A 202 12.34 0.64 -0.32
C ILE A 202 11.46 -0.23 0.57
N ARG A 203 10.49 -0.91 -0.03
CA ARG A 203 9.52 -1.76 0.67
C ARG A 203 9.43 -3.15 0.03
N LEU A 204 8.80 -4.09 0.73
CA LEU A 204 8.55 -5.45 0.30
C LEU A 204 7.06 -5.65 0.03
N MET A 205 6.71 -6.06 -1.19
CA MET A 205 5.32 -6.25 -1.64
C MET A 205 5.06 -7.70 -2.03
N PRO A 206 3.97 -8.34 -1.56
CA PRO A 206 3.63 -9.71 -1.93
C PRO A 206 3.02 -9.78 -3.34
N SER A 207 2.49 -8.66 -3.84
CA SER A 207 2.08 -8.48 -5.22
C SER A 207 2.00 -7.01 -5.61
N ASN A 208 1.74 -6.74 -6.89
CA ASN A 208 1.29 -5.41 -7.37
C ASN A 208 -0.19 -5.39 -7.76
N VAL A 209 -0.99 -6.38 -7.34
CA VAL A 209 -2.43 -6.41 -7.65
C VAL A 209 -3.17 -5.65 -6.56
N ARG A 210 -3.81 -4.54 -6.94
CA ARG A 210 -4.56 -3.66 -6.02
C ARG A 210 -6.05 -4.02 -6.02
N VAL A 211 -6.79 -3.47 -5.07
CA VAL A 211 -8.22 -3.75 -4.95
C VAL A 211 -9.00 -3.11 -6.11
N TYR A 212 -8.83 -1.81 -6.39
CA TYR A 212 -9.56 -1.10 -7.47
C TYR A 212 -8.74 -0.21 -8.39
N PHE A 213 -7.79 0.57 -7.89
CA PHE A 213 -7.13 1.63 -8.67
C PHE A 213 -5.61 1.48 -8.72
N HIS A 214 -4.98 2.26 -9.61
CA HIS A 214 -3.53 2.51 -9.68
C HIS A 214 -2.63 1.26 -9.82
N SER A 215 -3.17 0.15 -10.32
CA SER A 215 -2.42 -1.04 -10.69
C SER A 215 -2.73 -1.47 -12.12
N PRO A 216 -1.79 -2.12 -12.84
CA PRO A 216 -2.06 -2.80 -14.12
C PRO A 216 -3.14 -3.89 -14.04
N LEU A 217 -3.45 -4.42 -12.86
CA LEU A 217 -4.55 -5.36 -12.63
C LEU A 217 -5.21 -5.10 -11.27
N THR A 218 -6.54 -5.04 -11.26
CA THR A 218 -7.30 -4.83 -10.02
C THR A 218 -8.43 -5.86 -9.90
N PHE A 219 -8.69 -6.33 -8.68
CA PHE A 219 -9.76 -7.31 -8.41
C PHE A 219 -11.13 -6.76 -8.75
N GLY A 220 -11.28 -5.46 -8.57
CA GLY A 220 -12.49 -4.72 -8.83
C GLY A 220 -12.92 -4.58 -10.28
N VAL A 221 -11.98 -4.79 -11.21
CA VAL A 221 -12.18 -4.53 -12.64
C VAL A 221 -12.04 -5.79 -13.47
N ASP A 222 -11.02 -6.62 -13.21
CA ASP A 222 -10.79 -7.87 -13.94
C ASP A 222 -10.51 -9.03 -12.97
N THR A 223 -11.54 -9.35 -12.17
CA THR A 223 -11.50 -10.42 -11.17
C THR A 223 -11.11 -11.76 -11.81
N SER A 224 -11.61 -12.07 -13.00
CA SER A 224 -11.32 -13.33 -13.68
C SER A 224 -9.83 -13.50 -13.99
N ARG A 225 -9.18 -12.45 -14.50
CA ARG A 225 -7.72 -12.49 -14.74
C ARG A 225 -6.94 -12.55 -13.44
N ALA A 226 -7.38 -11.85 -12.39
CA ALA A 226 -6.77 -11.94 -11.06
C ALA A 226 -6.82 -13.37 -10.50
N PHE A 227 -7.96 -14.06 -10.60
CA PHE A 227 -8.09 -15.47 -10.19
C PHE A 227 -7.12 -16.39 -10.93
N THR A 228 -7.00 -16.22 -12.25
CA THR A 228 -6.05 -17.00 -13.06
C THR A 228 -4.60 -16.71 -12.64
N LEU A 229 -4.27 -15.44 -12.40
CA LEU A 229 -2.92 -15.02 -12.00
C LEU A 229 -2.53 -15.61 -10.63
N PHE A 230 -3.46 -15.68 -9.68
CA PHE A 230 -3.22 -16.28 -8.36
C PHE A 230 -3.38 -17.81 -8.33
N GLY A 231 -3.68 -18.45 -9.46
CA GLY A 231 -3.85 -19.91 -9.52
C GLY A 231 -5.07 -20.42 -8.74
N ILE A 232 -6.14 -19.64 -8.66
CA ILE A 232 -7.38 -20.06 -7.97
C ILE A 232 -8.21 -20.93 -8.91
N GLU A 233 -8.01 -22.24 -8.81
CA GLU A 233 -8.58 -23.23 -9.73
C GLU A 233 -9.81 -23.98 -9.17
N THR A 234 -10.05 -23.88 -7.85
CA THR A 234 -11.11 -24.64 -7.17
C THR A 234 -11.99 -23.73 -6.32
N PHE A 235 -13.23 -24.18 -6.10
CA PHE A 235 -14.17 -23.52 -5.18
C PHE A 235 -13.60 -23.40 -3.76
N GLU A 236 -13.00 -24.46 -3.22
CA GLU A 236 -12.40 -24.45 -1.89
C GLU A 236 -11.22 -23.48 -1.81
N GLY A 237 -10.40 -23.40 -2.86
CA GLY A 237 -9.34 -22.40 -2.99
C GLY A 237 -9.88 -20.99 -2.95
N ALA A 238 -10.96 -20.72 -3.69
CA ALA A 238 -11.64 -19.42 -3.66
C ALA A 238 -12.22 -19.11 -2.27
N GLU A 239 -12.87 -20.06 -1.61
CA GLU A 239 -13.40 -19.85 -0.26
C GLU A 239 -12.31 -19.48 0.76
N ARG A 240 -11.16 -20.16 0.72
CA ARG A 240 -10.01 -19.79 1.56
C ARG A 240 -9.50 -18.39 1.22
N PHE A 241 -9.38 -18.08 -0.07
CA PHE A 241 -8.95 -16.76 -0.55
C PHE A 241 -9.87 -15.64 -0.03
N LEU A 242 -11.19 -15.78 -0.21
CA LEU A 242 -12.18 -14.80 0.27
C LEU A 242 -12.16 -14.68 1.80
N THR A 243 -11.99 -15.80 2.52
CA THR A 243 -11.90 -15.78 4.00
C THR A 243 -10.67 -15.01 4.47
N ASN A 244 -9.52 -15.21 3.83
CA ASN A 244 -8.30 -14.46 4.13
C ASN A 244 -8.45 -12.97 3.79
N LEU A 245 -9.05 -12.65 2.65
CA LEU A 245 -9.35 -11.27 2.25
C LEU A 245 -10.23 -10.61 3.29
N ALA A 246 -11.37 -11.21 3.63
CA ALA A 246 -12.29 -10.71 4.65
C ALA A 246 -11.60 -10.51 6.01
N ARG A 247 -10.76 -11.46 6.44
CA ARG A 247 -10.02 -11.36 7.71
C ARG A 247 -9.07 -10.17 7.72
N SER A 248 -8.24 -10.04 6.69
CA SER A 248 -7.30 -8.92 6.58
C SER A 248 -8.01 -7.57 6.36
N SER A 249 -9.13 -7.54 5.65
CA SER A 249 -9.96 -6.35 5.51
C SER A 249 -10.55 -5.92 6.85
N PHE A 250 -11.08 -6.84 7.65
CA PHE A 250 -11.55 -6.52 8.99
C PHE A 250 -10.42 -6.02 9.88
N ALA A 251 -9.23 -6.60 9.79
CA ALA A 251 -8.08 -6.11 10.51
C ALA A 251 -7.70 -4.67 10.12
N ALA A 252 -7.78 -4.33 8.84
CA ALA A 252 -7.59 -2.97 8.35
C ALA A 252 -8.70 -2.01 8.79
N LEU A 253 -9.97 -2.41 8.72
CA LEU A 253 -11.12 -1.59 9.10
C LEU A 253 -11.18 -1.28 10.60
N THR A 254 -10.44 -2.03 11.42
CA THR A 254 -10.45 -1.92 12.89
C THR A 254 -9.05 -1.72 13.48
N LEU A 255 -8.10 -1.25 12.66
CA LEU A 255 -6.71 -0.99 13.04
C LEU A 255 -6.60 -0.12 14.31
N TYR A 256 -7.44 0.90 14.47
CA TYR A 256 -7.44 1.78 15.65
C TYR A 256 -7.77 1.01 16.92
N ALA A 257 -8.82 0.17 16.90
CA ALA A 257 -9.20 -0.67 18.03
C ALA A 257 -8.09 -1.67 18.39
N ARG A 258 -7.49 -2.29 17.37
CA ARG A 258 -6.45 -3.32 17.51
C ARG A 258 -5.11 -2.79 18.00
N SER A 259 -4.80 -1.55 17.70
CA SER A 259 -3.55 -0.88 18.09
C SER A 259 -3.74 0.09 19.26
N LEU A 260 -4.94 0.11 19.86
CA LEU A 260 -5.28 1.01 20.95
C LEU A 260 -4.39 0.76 22.16
N ARG A 261 -3.84 1.83 22.69
CA ARG A 261 -3.06 1.87 23.94
C ARG A 261 -3.59 2.99 24.81
N HIS A 262 -3.59 2.77 26.11
CA HIS A 262 -3.93 3.78 27.11
C HIS A 262 -2.68 4.17 27.90
N ASP A 263 -2.35 5.46 27.90
CA ASP A 263 -1.25 5.99 28.68
C ASP A 263 -1.78 6.48 30.02
N ALA A 264 -1.47 5.75 31.09
CA ALA A 264 -1.92 6.06 32.44
C ALA A 264 -1.39 7.41 32.97
N ALA A 265 -0.24 7.91 32.48
CA ALA A 265 0.34 9.15 32.96
C ALA A 265 -0.37 10.39 32.38
N SER A 266 -0.70 10.35 31.09
CA SER A 266 -1.45 11.43 30.42
C SER A 266 -2.97 11.23 30.47
N GLY A 267 -3.43 10.01 30.76
CA GLY A 267 -4.83 9.60 30.68
C GLY A 267 -5.35 9.48 29.23
N LEU A 268 -4.47 9.60 28.23
CA LEU A 268 -4.83 9.64 26.81
C LEU A 268 -4.78 8.25 26.17
N TYR A 269 -5.68 8.03 25.22
CA TYR A 269 -5.68 6.89 24.33
C TYR A 269 -4.94 7.20 23.03
N ARG A 270 -4.23 6.22 22.49
CA ARG A 270 -3.50 6.30 21.22
C ARG A 270 -3.70 5.03 20.42
N GLY A 271 -4.17 5.15 19.19
CA GLY A 271 -4.30 4.04 18.25
C GLY A 271 -3.96 4.51 16.84
N LEU A 272 -3.60 3.59 15.95
CA LEU A 272 -3.29 3.89 14.55
C LEU A 272 -4.56 4.18 13.75
N ASP A 273 -4.58 5.33 13.08
CA ASP A 273 -5.66 5.74 12.18
C ASP A 273 -5.13 6.14 10.80
N TYR A 274 -6.03 6.10 9.82
CA TYR A 274 -5.77 6.53 8.46
C TYR A 274 -5.91 8.05 8.37
N GLN A 275 -4.94 8.72 7.75
CA GLN A 275 -5.06 10.09 7.31
C GLN A 275 -5.54 10.12 5.85
N ASP A 276 -4.62 10.23 4.90
CA ASP A 276 -4.90 10.37 3.46
C ASP A 276 -4.59 9.08 2.67
N VAL A 277 -4.98 7.92 3.20
CA VAL A 277 -4.78 6.60 2.55
C VAL A 277 -6.07 5.80 2.48
N TRP A 278 -6.19 4.94 1.46
CA TRP A 278 -7.41 4.19 1.12
C TRP A 278 -7.11 2.73 0.80
N LEU A 279 -7.98 1.78 1.16
CA LEU A 279 -7.75 0.36 0.87
C LEU A 279 -7.71 0.09 -0.63
N ASP A 280 -8.55 0.80 -1.38
CA ASP A 280 -8.79 0.58 -2.79
C ASP A 280 -7.55 0.78 -3.69
N LYS A 281 -6.74 1.76 -3.31
CA LYS A 281 -5.52 2.19 -3.98
C LYS A 281 -4.30 1.79 -3.21
N ASP A 282 -4.26 1.93 -1.89
CA ASP A 282 -3.01 1.86 -1.14
C ASP A 282 -2.71 0.47 -0.55
N ALA A 283 -3.58 -0.51 -0.83
CA ALA A 283 -3.36 -1.91 -0.47
C ALA A 283 -3.25 -2.84 -1.69
N VAL A 284 -2.49 -3.92 -1.52
CA VAL A 284 -2.30 -5.00 -2.50
C VAL A 284 -2.72 -6.34 -1.91
N VAL A 285 -3.05 -7.31 -2.77
CA VAL A 285 -3.52 -8.63 -2.31
C VAL A 285 -2.49 -9.70 -2.63
N ALA A 286 -2.09 -10.47 -1.62
CA ALA A 286 -1.21 -11.62 -1.76
C ALA A 286 -1.91 -12.81 -2.44
N ALA A 287 -1.15 -13.81 -2.86
CA ALA A 287 -1.67 -14.98 -3.58
C ALA A 287 -2.66 -15.84 -2.78
N ASP A 288 -2.65 -15.74 -1.45
CA ASP A 288 -3.60 -16.40 -0.56
C ASP A 288 -4.84 -15.56 -0.24
N GLY A 289 -4.96 -14.37 -0.82
CA GLY A 289 -6.09 -13.46 -0.60
C GLY A 289 -5.88 -12.47 0.53
N THR A 290 -4.77 -12.55 1.24
CA THR A 290 -4.47 -11.60 2.32
C THR A 290 -4.18 -10.20 1.75
N LEU A 291 -4.90 -9.19 2.24
CA LEU A 291 -4.70 -7.77 1.95
C LEU A 291 -3.51 -7.24 2.74
N HIS A 292 -2.54 -6.60 2.07
CA HIS A 292 -1.39 -5.92 2.64
C HIS A 292 -1.43 -4.44 2.32
N PHE A 293 -1.30 -3.59 3.33
CA PHE A 293 -1.22 -2.15 3.12
C PHE A 293 0.16 -1.76 2.61
N ALA A 294 0.22 -1.19 1.41
CA ALA A 294 1.45 -0.79 0.75
C ALA A 294 1.87 0.61 1.16
N ASP A 295 0.98 1.60 1.17
CA ASP A 295 1.32 3.00 1.50
C ASP A 295 1.18 3.29 3.00
N LEU A 296 2.28 3.22 3.75
CA LEU A 296 2.25 3.40 5.21
C LEU A 296 2.39 4.87 5.65
N GLU A 297 2.63 5.81 4.73
CA GLU A 297 2.88 7.22 5.08
C GLU A 297 1.64 7.95 5.62
N GLY A 298 0.44 7.38 5.47
CA GLY A 298 -0.81 7.89 6.03
C GLY A 298 -1.31 7.14 7.26
N ILE A 299 -0.49 6.29 7.89
CA ILE A 299 -0.86 5.54 9.11
C ILE A 299 -0.16 6.17 10.31
N GLU A 300 -0.92 6.84 11.16
CA GLU A 300 -0.39 7.65 12.27
C GLU A 300 -1.18 7.44 13.57
N ASP A 301 -0.61 7.86 14.71
CA ASP A 301 -1.35 7.82 15.99
C ASP A 301 -2.46 8.89 16.00
N ALA A 302 -3.71 8.44 16.10
CA ALA A 302 -4.82 9.27 16.51
C ALA A 302 -4.98 9.24 18.04
N ILE A 303 -5.17 10.42 18.63
CA ILE A 303 -5.23 10.61 20.09
C ILE A 303 -6.70 10.84 20.50
N ALA A 304 -7.14 10.15 21.55
CA ALA A 304 -8.44 10.36 22.16
C ALA A 304 -8.31 10.61 23.67
N ALA A 305 -9.06 11.57 24.20
CA ALA A 305 -9.03 11.92 25.63
C ALA A 305 -10.05 11.14 26.48
N LYS A 306 -11.03 10.50 25.84
CA LYS A 306 -12.15 9.82 26.52
C LYS A 306 -12.59 8.58 25.74
N PRO A 307 -13.17 7.57 26.40
CA PRO A 307 -13.72 6.38 25.76
C PRO A 307 -14.75 6.68 24.64
N SER A 308 -15.57 7.72 24.78
CA SER A 308 -16.53 8.10 23.73
C SER A 308 -15.85 8.47 22.42
N THR A 309 -14.73 9.20 22.47
CA THR A 309 -13.94 9.58 21.28
C THR A 309 -13.21 8.38 20.70
N VAL A 310 -12.84 7.39 21.53
CA VAL A 310 -12.31 6.11 21.06
C VAL A 310 -13.37 5.39 20.21
N LYS A 311 -14.60 5.26 20.72
CA LYS A 311 -15.72 4.63 19.99
C LYS A 311 -16.01 5.33 18.65
N GLU A 312 -16.15 6.65 18.69
CA GLU A 312 -16.35 7.46 17.47
C GLU A 312 -15.23 7.26 16.44
N THR A 313 -13.98 7.08 16.90
CA THR A 313 -12.84 6.85 16.01
C THR A 313 -12.86 5.45 15.41
N ILE A 314 -13.22 4.42 16.18
CA ILE A 314 -13.41 3.05 15.69
C ILE A 314 -14.50 3.01 14.61
N GLU A 315 -15.67 3.59 14.90
CA GLU A 315 -16.79 3.67 13.96
C GLU A 315 -16.41 4.43 12.70
N ARG A 316 -15.78 5.60 12.84
CA ARG A 316 -15.32 6.42 11.71
C ARG A 316 -14.33 5.66 10.83
N GLN A 317 -13.34 5.00 11.42
CA GLN A 317 -12.34 4.24 10.67
C GLN A 317 -13.00 3.09 9.90
N PHE A 318 -13.91 2.35 10.54
CA PHE A 318 -14.64 1.28 9.89
C PHE A 318 -15.47 1.79 8.71
N HIS A 319 -16.29 2.82 8.92
CA HIS A 319 -17.18 3.33 7.87
C HIS A 319 -16.44 4.01 6.72
N ARG A 320 -15.21 4.50 6.93
CA ARG A 320 -14.42 5.12 5.87
C ARG A 320 -14.10 4.16 4.72
N HIS A 321 -13.76 2.90 5.01
CA HIS A 321 -13.29 1.96 3.99
C HIS A 321 -14.15 0.70 3.83
N VAL A 322 -15.23 0.54 4.61
CA VAL A 322 -16.10 -0.65 4.54
C VAL A 322 -16.68 -0.86 3.13
N TYR A 323 -16.96 0.23 2.40
CA TYR A 323 -17.46 0.15 1.03
C TYR A 323 -16.45 -0.53 0.09
N GLU A 324 -15.18 -0.15 0.17
CA GLU A 324 -14.10 -0.70 -0.66
C GLU A 324 -13.90 -2.19 -0.38
N ALA A 325 -13.88 -2.58 0.89
CA ALA A 325 -13.77 -3.97 1.31
C ALA A 325 -14.99 -4.81 0.87
N SER A 326 -16.20 -4.28 1.05
CA SER A 326 -17.45 -4.97 0.69
C SER A 326 -17.57 -5.14 -0.82
N TYR A 327 -17.22 -4.10 -1.58
CA TYR A 327 -17.27 -4.16 -3.04
C TYR A 327 -16.29 -5.20 -3.58
N ALA A 328 -15.08 -5.31 -2.99
CA ALA A 328 -14.12 -6.33 -3.37
C ALA A 328 -14.67 -7.74 -3.12
N LEU A 329 -15.23 -8.00 -1.94
CA LEU A 329 -15.83 -9.28 -1.59
C LEU A 329 -16.98 -9.65 -2.53
N GLU A 330 -17.84 -8.70 -2.88
CA GLU A 330 -18.94 -8.91 -3.83
C GLU A 330 -18.42 -9.25 -5.24
N ALA A 331 -17.41 -8.52 -5.75
CA ALA A 331 -16.81 -8.81 -7.05
C ALA A 331 -16.21 -10.22 -7.10
N LEU A 332 -15.54 -10.64 -6.02
CA LEU A 332 -15.03 -12.00 -5.88
C LEU A 332 -16.15 -13.05 -5.81
N ALA A 333 -17.23 -12.76 -5.10
CA ALA A 333 -18.37 -13.65 -4.99
C ALA A 333 -19.07 -13.88 -6.33
N VAL A 334 -19.20 -12.85 -7.15
CA VAL A 334 -19.71 -12.94 -8.53
C VAL A 334 -18.81 -13.82 -9.40
N GLU A 335 -17.49 -13.73 -9.24
CA GLU A 335 -16.57 -14.59 -9.98
C GLU A 335 -16.65 -16.06 -9.55
N VAL A 336 -16.82 -16.31 -8.25
CA VAL A 336 -17.07 -17.65 -7.71
C VAL A 336 -18.39 -18.21 -8.24
N GLU A 337 -19.43 -17.37 -8.32
CA GLU A 337 -20.72 -17.74 -8.87
C GLU A 337 -20.59 -18.27 -10.31
N ARG A 338 -19.85 -17.50 -11.12
CA ARG A 338 -19.62 -17.79 -12.53
C ARG A 338 -18.86 -19.10 -12.76
N ARG A 339 -17.90 -19.44 -11.88
CA ARG A 339 -17.00 -20.58 -12.08
C ARG A 339 -17.48 -21.88 -11.44
N TRP A 340 -18.03 -21.82 -10.24
CA TRP A 340 -18.22 -23.03 -9.43
C TRP A 340 -19.57 -23.13 -8.73
N ARG A 341 -20.18 -22.02 -8.29
CA ARG A 341 -21.36 -22.05 -7.41
C ARG A 341 -22.55 -21.32 -8.01
N GLY A 342 -23.59 -22.03 -8.43
CA GLY A 342 -24.84 -21.39 -8.84
C GLY A 342 -25.61 -20.83 -7.62
N PHE A 343 -25.46 -19.55 -7.32
CA PHE A 343 -26.33 -18.89 -6.34
C PHE A 343 -27.74 -18.75 -6.92
N ARG A 344 -28.77 -18.86 -6.07
CA ARG A 344 -30.18 -18.73 -6.51
C ARG A 344 -30.62 -17.28 -6.74
N GLY A 345 -29.71 -16.33 -6.57
CA GLY A 345 -29.93 -14.89 -6.69
C GLY A 345 -29.09 -14.09 -5.69
N PRO A 346 -29.20 -12.75 -5.69
CA PRO A 346 -28.40 -11.87 -4.85
C PRO A 346 -28.49 -12.16 -3.34
N SER A 347 -29.65 -12.59 -2.84
CA SER A 347 -29.84 -12.91 -1.42
C SER A 347 -29.04 -14.13 -0.96
N ASP A 348 -28.92 -15.15 -1.81
CA ASP A 348 -28.14 -16.37 -1.53
C ASP A 348 -26.64 -16.06 -1.53
N ARG A 349 -26.18 -15.24 -2.48
CA ARG A 349 -24.81 -14.74 -2.52
C ARG A 349 -24.48 -13.89 -1.30
N ARG A 350 -25.36 -12.95 -0.92
CA ARG A 350 -25.22 -12.14 0.30
C ARG A 350 -25.09 -13.02 1.53
N ARG A 351 -25.94 -14.04 1.69
CA ARG A 351 -25.86 -14.99 2.81
C ARG A 351 -24.51 -15.69 2.87
N TRP A 352 -24.00 -16.17 1.73
CA TRP A 352 -22.67 -16.79 1.69
C TRP A 352 -21.53 -15.81 2.02
N ILE A 353 -21.61 -14.55 1.58
CA ILE A 353 -20.65 -13.52 2.00
C ILE A 353 -20.70 -13.34 3.52
N LEU A 354 -21.88 -13.26 4.13
CA LEU A 354 -22.00 -13.15 5.59
C LEU A 354 -21.38 -14.38 6.30
N GLU A 355 -21.56 -15.59 5.77
CA GLU A 355 -20.89 -16.80 6.29
C GLU A 355 -19.36 -16.71 6.16
N VAL A 356 -18.84 -16.15 5.04
CA VAL A 356 -17.40 -15.87 4.87
C VAL A 356 -16.92 -14.88 5.94
N LEU A 357 -17.65 -13.79 6.18
CA LEU A 357 -17.31 -12.80 7.20
C LEU A 357 -17.27 -13.44 8.60
N GLN A 358 -18.25 -14.29 8.93
CA GLN A 358 -18.25 -15.03 10.20
C GLN A 358 -17.02 -15.94 10.32
N ARG A 359 -16.67 -16.69 9.26
CA ARG A 359 -15.45 -17.52 9.25
C ARG A 359 -14.17 -16.69 9.37
N ALA A 360 -14.16 -15.47 8.83
CA ALA A 360 -13.02 -14.58 8.89
C ALA A 360 -12.71 -14.14 10.33
N CYS A 361 -13.74 -13.93 11.16
CA CYS A 361 -13.63 -13.60 12.58
C CYS A 361 -13.31 -14.80 13.48
N VAL A 362 -13.35 -16.03 12.97
CA VAL A 362 -12.96 -17.20 13.78
C VAL A 362 -11.50 -17.06 14.23
N ALA A 363 -11.31 -17.09 15.55
CA ALA A 363 -10.03 -16.90 16.23
C ALA A 363 -9.42 -15.49 16.09
N ASP A 364 -10.21 -14.49 15.66
CA ASP A 364 -9.80 -13.09 15.80
C ASP A 364 -10.02 -12.62 17.25
N PRO A 365 -8.99 -12.13 17.95
CA PRO A 365 -9.12 -11.76 19.37
C PRO A 365 -9.80 -10.41 19.59
N PHE A 366 -10.09 -9.65 18.53
CA PHE A 366 -10.70 -8.32 18.63
C PHE A 366 -12.12 -8.29 18.08
N LEU A 367 -12.54 -9.32 17.34
CA LEU A 367 -13.80 -9.31 16.59
C LEU A 367 -14.60 -10.58 16.81
N SER A 368 -15.90 -10.41 17.04
CA SER A 368 -16.87 -11.49 16.91
C SER A 368 -18.06 -11.04 16.07
N ILE A 369 -18.71 -11.99 15.39
CA ILE A 369 -19.92 -11.73 14.64
C ILE A 369 -21.02 -12.63 15.19
N GLU A 370 -22.06 -12.02 15.73
CA GLU A 370 -23.16 -12.73 16.37
C GLU A 370 -24.51 -12.36 15.75
N PRO A 371 -25.44 -13.33 15.62
CA PRO A 371 -26.81 -13.04 15.27
C PRO A 371 -27.55 -12.46 16.48
N THR A 372 -28.11 -11.27 16.32
CA THR A 372 -28.90 -10.56 17.36
C THR A 372 -30.31 -10.32 16.85
N GLY A 373 -31.19 -11.29 17.09
CA GLY A 373 -32.54 -11.30 16.53
C GLY A 373 -32.51 -11.58 15.02
N ASP A 374 -33.01 -10.64 14.23
CA ASP A 374 -33.00 -10.65 12.77
C ASP A 374 -31.75 -9.99 12.16
N ARG A 375 -30.84 -9.49 12.99
CA ARG A 375 -29.64 -8.76 12.59
C ARG A 375 -28.38 -9.59 12.77
N LEU A 376 -27.36 -9.27 11.97
CA LEU A 376 -26.00 -9.74 12.17
C LEU A 376 -25.14 -8.57 12.64
N VAL A 377 -24.55 -8.71 13.83
CA VAL A 377 -23.80 -7.64 14.50
C VAL A 377 -22.33 -8.02 14.59
N LEU A 378 -21.45 -7.09 14.22
CA LEU A 378 -20.01 -7.16 14.47
C LEU A 378 -19.72 -6.48 15.80
N HIS A 379 -19.17 -7.23 16.75
CA HIS A 379 -18.64 -6.70 18.00
C HIS A 379 -17.16 -6.41 17.80
N ILE A 380 -16.74 -5.19 18.14
CA ILE A 380 -15.35 -4.74 18.08
C ILE A 380 -14.87 -4.51 19.51
N GLU A 381 -13.93 -5.34 19.94
CA GLU A 381 -13.27 -5.30 21.25
C GLU A 381 -11.90 -4.64 21.09
N PRO A 382 -11.70 -3.41 21.62
CA PRO A 382 -10.40 -2.76 21.56
C PRO A 382 -9.36 -3.48 22.42
N ALA A 383 -8.08 -3.32 22.04
CA ALA A 383 -6.95 -3.98 22.70
C ALA A 383 -6.79 -3.64 24.20
N VAL A 384 -7.37 -2.52 24.64
CA VAL A 384 -7.38 -2.06 26.03
C VAL A 384 -8.75 -1.45 26.37
N ASP A 385 -9.12 -1.46 27.65
CA ASP A 385 -10.34 -0.87 28.18
C ASP A 385 -11.63 -1.29 27.45
N THR A 386 -11.73 -2.58 27.13
CA THR A 386 -12.81 -3.17 26.32
C THR A 386 -14.20 -2.80 26.83
N GLU A 387 -14.47 -2.91 28.13
CA GLU A 387 -15.78 -2.56 28.71
C GLU A 387 -16.21 -1.12 28.41
N ALA A 388 -15.24 -0.18 28.43
CA ALA A 388 -15.48 1.23 28.23
C ALA A 388 -15.49 1.62 26.74
N CYS A 389 -14.76 0.89 25.89
CA CYS A 389 -14.44 1.30 24.52
C CYS A 389 -15.02 0.40 23.43
N GLN A 390 -15.67 -0.71 23.75
CA GLN A 390 -16.30 -1.59 22.76
C GLN A 390 -17.38 -0.90 21.91
N VAL A 391 -17.49 -1.34 20.66
CA VAL A 391 -18.41 -0.85 19.63
C VAL A 391 -19.14 -2.03 19.00
N GLU A 392 -20.41 -1.82 18.64
CA GLU A 392 -21.21 -2.76 17.85
C GLU A 392 -21.57 -2.13 16.52
N ILE A 393 -21.37 -2.86 15.42
CA ILE A 393 -21.73 -2.42 14.07
C ILE A 393 -22.70 -3.41 13.44
N GLU A 394 -23.87 -2.93 13.01
CA GLU A 394 -24.81 -3.76 12.24
C GLU A 394 -24.23 -4.02 10.84
N LEU A 395 -23.98 -5.29 10.50
CA LEU A 395 -23.51 -5.70 9.18
C LEU A 395 -24.68 -5.98 8.22
N ALA A 396 -25.80 -6.48 8.75
CA ALA A 396 -26.99 -6.80 7.98
C ALA A 396 -28.25 -6.86 8.85
N SER A 397 -29.35 -6.33 8.34
CA SER A 397 -30.72 -6.59 8.77
C SER A 397 -31.36 -7.66 7.87
N GLU A 398 -32.14 -8.57 8.46
CA GLU A 398 -32.77 -9.76 7.87
C GLU A 398 -31.80 -10.84 7.35
N VAL A 399 -31.32 -11.69 8.26
CA VAL A 399 -30.63 -12.96 7.93
C VAL A 399 -31.67 -14.03 7.54
N GLY A 400 -32.49 -13.77 6.51
CA GLY A 400 -33.34 -14.78 5.86
C GLY A 400 -34.82 -14.42 5.71
N SER A 401 -35.26 -14.39 4.45
CA SER A 401 -36.44 -15.14 4.00
C SER A 401 -36.05 -16.03 2.82
#